data_AF-A0A9P0FN28-F1
#
_entry.id   AF-A0A9P0FN28-F1
#
_cell.length_a   1.000
_cell.length_b   1.000
_cell.length_c   1.000
_cell.angle_alpha   90.00
_cell.angle_beta   90.00
_cell.angle_gamma   90.00
#
_symmetry.space_group_name_H-M   'P 1'
#
loop_
_entity.id
_entity.type
_entity.pdbx_description
1 polymer ?
#
loop_
_entity_poly.entity_id
_entity_poly.type
_entity_poly.pdbx_seq_one_letter_code
_entity_poly.pdbx_strand_id
1 'polypeptide(L)'
;MFKPFQTFTDDNYLVELQQDKKVCFGTSQERSTDPIGNKLAPHQKRNAPELNPKIQPGSYYNEKDTFIGKLENKIRSAKGVGFFASNSERFQSKFQRTPSPTRYELMPKPKKKRQIAAPFNSKSIYDLKTNNNPGPGTYNLEKISQCRRIKFFSNFGHPKMIPCVQTYCQPTPSDVCHKCKDICTKDYWHNNFATFLCHLCWMEEKTTQEIHTLKELKEFKKIRDCSYVHSHEGTSVANRIMTKSMVLKRQRLENYLDLYISCFD
;
A
#
# COMPACT_ATOMS: atom_id res chain seq x y z
N MET A 1 -12.16 -32.01 8.87
CA MET A 1 -11.59 -32.47 10.15
C MET A 1 -12.00 -31.47 11.23
N PHE A 2 -12.74 -31.96 12.22
CA PHE A 2 -13.29 -31.19 13.33
C PHE A 2 -12.18 -30.56 14.17
N LYS A 3 -12.34 -29.28 14.54
CA LYS A 3 -11.54 -28.67 15.62
C LYS A 3 -12.31 -28.83 16.92
N PRO A 4 -11.72 -29.41 17.99
CA PRO A 4 -12.38 -29.43 19.28
C PRO A 4 -12.32 -28.01 19.86
N PHE A 5 -13.47 -27.47 20.24
CA PHE A 5 -13.55 -26.35 21.17
C PHE A 5 -13.57 -26.95 22.59
N GLN A 6 -12.65 -26.54 23.45
CA GLN A 6 -12.80 -26.69 24.88
C GLN A 6 -13.11 -25.32 25.47
N THR A 7 -14.22 -25.25 26.19
CA THR A 7 -14.58 -24.12 27.05
C THR A 7 -13.95 -24.32 28.42
N PHE A 8 -13.29 -23.29 28.93
CA PHE A 8 -13.05 -23.10 30.36
C PHE A 8 -13.44 -21.67 30.73
N THR A 9 -14.19 -21.55 31.82
CA THR A 9 -14.57 -20.28 32.43
C THR A 9 -13.47 -19.78 33.37
N ASP A 10 -13.46 -18.46 33.45
CA ASP A 10 -12.77 -17.56 34.38
C ASP A 10 -11.30 -17.21 34.05
N ASP A 11 -11.12 -15.90 33.89
CA ASP A 11 -9.93 -15.12 33.50
C ASP A 11 -9.66 -14.99 31.99
N ASN A 12 -10.24 -13.93 31.42
CA ASN A 12 -10.09 -13.50 30.02
C ASN A 12 -8.65 -13.07 29.69
N TYR A 13 -7.81 -14.00 29.26
CA TYR A 13 -6.64 -13.68 28.44
C TYR A 13 -6.66 -14.51 27.15
N LEU A 14 -6.73 -13.80 26.02
CA LEU A 14 -6.65 -14.37 24.68
C LEU A 14 -5.22 -14.85 24.41
N VAL A 15 -4.93 -16.13 24.63
CA VAL A 15 -3.68 -16.74 24.17
C VAL A 15 -3.84 -17.10 22.70
N GLU A 16 -3.30 -16.28 21.80
CA GLU A 16 -3.12 -16.68 20.41
C GLU A 16 -2.09 -17.82 20.36
N LEU A 17 -2.56 -19.05 20.14
CA LEU A 17 -1.70 -20.18 19.82
C LEU A 17 -0.93 -19.85 18.52
N GLN A 18 0.35 -19.52 18.66
CA GLN A 18 1.23 -19.37 17.50
C GLN A 18 1.26 -20.69 16.75
N GLN A 19 0.90 -20.65 15.46
CA GLN A 19 1.02 -21.82 14.59
C GLN A 19 2.49 -22.26 14.57
N ASP A 20 2.74 -23.53 14.88
CA ASP A 20 4.06 -24.10 14.80
C ASP A 20 4.63 -23.88 13.39
N LYS A 21 5.73 -23.14 13.32
CA LYS A 21 6.47 -22.98 12.07
C LYS A 21 6.95 -24.37 11.67
N LYS A 22 6.53 -24.84 10.49
CA LYS A 22 7.06 -26.09 9.92
C LYS A 22 8.58 -26.02 9.94
N VAL A 23 9.20 -26.84 10.77
CA VAL A 23 10.64 -26.95 10.86
C VAL A 23 11.10 -27.73 9.63
N CYS A 24 11.52 -27.02 8.58
CA CYS A 24 12.11 -27.65 7.41
C CYS A 24 13.59 -27.94 7.71
N PHE A 25 13.90 -29.17 8.08
CA PHE A 25 15.28 -29.65 8.11
C PHE A 25 15.70 -30.10 6.71
N GLY A 26 16.62 -29.36 6.09
CA GLY A 26 17.34 -29.81 4.89
C GLY A 26 16.79 -29.34 3.54
N THR A 27 17.63 -29.51 2.53
CA THR A 27 17.36 -29.31 1.11
C THR A 27 16.74 -30.57 0.52
N SER A 28 15.71 -30.46 -0.34
CA SER A 28 15.12 -31.59 -1.08
C SER A 28 16.03 -32.20 -2.15
N GLN A 29 17.32 -31.87 -2.15
CA GLN A 29 18.28 -32.41 -3.11
C GLN A 29 18.74 -33.78 -2.62
N GLU A 30 18.69 -34.77 -3.52
CA GLU A 30 19.20 -36.11 -3.27
C GLU A 30 20.68 -36.03 -2.87
N ARG A 31 21.00 -36.52 -1.66
CA ARG A 31 22.38 -36.71 -1.23
C ARG A 31 22.86 -38.01 -1.84
N SER A 32 23.97 -37.98 -2.58
CA SER A 32 24.63 -39.21 -3.04
C SER A 32 25.00 -40.05 -1.82
N THR A 33 24.35 -41.21 -1.70
CA THR A 33 24.59 -42.26 -0.69
C THR A 33 25.54 -43.33 -1.23
N ASP A 34 26.24 -43.05 -2.33
CA ASP A 34 27.06 -44.05 -3.01
C ASP A 34 28.18 -44.52 -2.06
N PRO A 35 28.40 -45.85 -1.95
CA PRO A 35 29.47 -46.39 -1.10
C PRO A 35 30.85 -45.90 -1.58
N ILE A 36 30.97 -45.69 -2.89
CA ILE A 36 32.15 -45.15 -3.54
C ILE A 36 32.13 -43.62 -3.42
N GLY A 37 33.12 -43.08 -2.72
CA GLY A 37 33.30 -41.64 -2.54
C GLY A 37 32.72 -41.04 -1.26
N ASN A 38 32.06 -41.81 -0.39
CA ASN A 38 31.43 -41.27 0.83
C ASN A 38 32.40 -40.52 1.77
N LYS A 39 33.71 -40.82 1.70
CA LYS A 39 34.79 -40.13 2.45
C LYS A 39 35.66 -39.19 1.62
N LEU A 40 35.34 -39.01 0.34
CA LEU A 40 36.11 -38.15 -0.55
C LEU A 40 35.58 -36.71 -0.49
N ALA A 41 36.51 -35.76 -0.41
CA ALA A 41 36.17 -34.35 -0.55
C ALA A 41 35.52 -34.10 -1.93
N PRO A 42 34.68 -33.07 -2.09
CA PRO A 42 34.02 -32.79 -3.36
C PRO A 42 34.97 -32.68 -4.56
N HIS A 43 36.20 -32.21 -4.35
CA HIS A 43 37.23 -32.16 -5.40
C HIS A 43 37.78 -33.55 -5.76
N GLN A 44 37.97 -34.43 -4.77
CA GLN A 44 38.48 -35.78 -4.98
C GLN A 44 37.44 -36.64 -5.69
N LYS A 45 36.15 -36.47 -5.36
CA LYS A 45 35.03 -37.11 -6.07
C LYS A 45 35.01 -36.77 -7.56
N ARG A 46 35.40 -35.54 -7.93
CA ARG A 46 35.43 -35.11 -9.34
C ARG A 46 36.53 -35.82 -10.12
N ASN A 47 37.65 -36.14 -9.49
CA ASN A 47 38.81 -36.75 -10.13
C ASN A 47 38.86 -38.27 -9.93
N ALA A 48 37.90 -38.85 -9.21
CA ALA A 48 37.85 -40.29 -8.95
C ALA A 48 37.42 -41.04 -10.23
N PRO A 49 38.26 -41.93 -10.78
CA PRO A 49 37.97 -42.65 -12.02
C PRO A 49 36.76 -43.58 -11.88
N GLU A 50 36.49 -44.06 -10.65
CA GLU A 50 35.34 -44.91 -10.33
C GLU A 50 34.00 -44.17 -10.48
N LEU A 51 33.98 -42.87 -10.18
CA LEU A 51 32.77 -42.03 -10.30
C LEU A 51 32.61 -41.44 -11.70
N ASN A 52 33.73 -41.26 -12.42
CA ASN A 52 33.79 -40.60 -13.72
C ASN A 52 34.73 -41.39 -14.66
N PRO A 53 34.25 -42.46 -15.33
CA PRO A 53 35.07 -43.37 -16.12
C PRO A 53 35.71 -42.73 -17.36
N LYS A 54 35.25 -41.53 -17.76
CA LYS A 54 35.77 -40.77 -18.90
C LYS A 54 36.97 -39.88 -18.53
N ILE A 55 37.47 -39.93 -17.30
CA ILE A 55 38.64 -39.14 -16.88
C ILE A 55 39.90 -39.88 -17.32
N GLN A 56 40.47 -39.41 -18.43
CA GLN A 56 41.76 -39.84 -18.97
C GLN A 56 42.59 -38.58 -19.26
N PRO A 57 43.93 -38.67 -19.25
CA PRO A 57 44.76 -37.58 -19.74
C PRO A 57 44.34 -37.21 -21.18
N GLY A 58 43.93 -35.95 -21.40
CA GLY A 58 43.39 -35.46 -22.68
C GLY A 58 41.86 -35.39 -22.77
N SER A 59 41.13 -35.87 -21.75
CA SER A 59 39.67 -35.75 -21.64
C SER A 59 39.30 -34.47 -20.87
N TYR A 60 38.90 -33.43 -21.58
CA TYR A 60 38.53 -32.12 -21.00
C TYR A 60 37.02 -31.89 -20.87
N TYR A 61 36.18 -32.77 -21.42
CA TYR A 61 34.72 -32.61 -21.45
C TYR A 61 34.03 -33.36 -20.32
N ASN A 62 34.14 -32.81 -19.11
CA ASN A 62 33.28 -33.22 -18.00
C ASN A 62 32.04 -32.31 -17.98
N GLU A 63 30.89 -32.81 -18.44
CA GLU A 63 29.60 -32.08 -18.44
C GLU A 63 29.30 -31.46 -17.05
N LYS A 64 29.68 -32.18 -15.99
CA LYS A 64 29.51 -31.76 -14.58
C LYS A 64 30.43 -30.61 -14.13
N ASP A 65 31.56 -30.38 -14.80
CA ASP A 65 32.52 -29.32 -14.45
C ASP A 65 32.36 -28.04 -15.29
N THR A 66 31.45 -28.07 -16.26
CA THR A 66 31.01 -26.87 -16.99
C THR A 66 30.41 -25.85 -16.02
N PHE A 67 30.44 -24.57 -16.41
CA PHE A 67 29.77 -23.51 -15.67
C PHE A 67 28.30 -23.83 -15.40
N ILE A 68 27.62 -24.45 -16.37
CA ILE A 68 26.21 -24.87 -16.28
C ILE A 68 26.04 -25.98 -15.22
N GLY A 69 26.87 -27.02 -15.24
CA GLY A 69 26.81 -28.10 -14.25
C GLY A 69 27.09 -27.62 -12.82
N LYS A 70 27.96 -26.62 -12.64
CA LYS A 70 28.21 -25.98 -11.33
C LYS A 70 27.03 -25.12 -10.86
N LEU A 71 26.31 -24.48 -11.79
CA LEU A 71 25.13 -23.67 -11.49
C LEU A 71 23.94 -24.52 -11.07
N GLU A 72 23.70 -25.64 -11.76
CA GLU A 72 22.62 -26.59 -11.49
C GLU A 72 22.79 -27.29 -10.14
N ASN A 73 24.01 -27.73 -9.83
CA ASN A 73 24.29 -28.44 -8.58
C ASN A 73 24.47 -27.51 -7.37
N LYS A 74 24.46 -26.18 -7.56
CA LYS A 74 24.60 -25.23 -6.46
C LYS A 74 23.28 -25.12 -5.70
N ILE A 75 23.30 -25.46 -4.42
CA ILE A 75 22.17 -25.27 -3.50
C ILE A 75 21.89 -23.76 -3.37
N ARG A 76 20.78 -23.29 -3.94
CA ARG A 76 20.42 -21.86 -3.95
C ARG A 76 19.21 -21.49 -3.10
N SER A 77 18.32 -22.44 -2.79
CA SER A 77 17.15 -22.16 -1.97
C SER A 77 16.70 -23.38 -1.18
N ALA A 78 16.16 -23.15 0.03
CA ALA A 78 15.47 -24.19 0.79
C ALA A 78 14.18 -24.68 0.11
N LYS A 79 13.69 -23.96 -0.91
CA LYS A 79 12.45 -24.26 -1.64
C LYS A 79 12.64 -25.24 -2.80
N GLY A 80 13.87 -25.63 -3.14
CA GLY A 80 14.15 -26.63 -4.19
C GLY A 80 13.91 -26.16 -5.63
N VAL A 81 13.82 -24.85 -5.88
CA VAL A 81 13.64 -24.31 -7.23
C VAL A 81 14.97 -24.14 -7.97
N GLY A 82 15.01 -24.56 -9.23
CA GLY A 82 16.18 -24.54 -10.10
C GLY A 82 16.60 -23.14 -10.56
N PHE A 83 17.77 -23.04 -11.19
CA PHE A 83 18.40 -21.77 -11.59
C PHE A 83 17.55 -20.89 -12.52
N PHE A 84 16.81 -21.51 -13.45
CA PHE A 84 15.96 -20.80 -14.42
C PHE A 84 14.54 -20.51 -13.91
N ALA A 85 14.21 -20.89 -12.68
CA ALA A 85 12.89 -20.64 -12.12
C ALA A 85 12.76 -19.16 -11.72
N SER A 86 11.82 -18.45 -12.35
CA SER A 86 11.45 -17.11 -11.92
C SER A 86 10.71 -17.18 -10.58
N ASN A 87 11.33 -16.63 -9.53
CA ASN A 87 10.72 -16.51 -8.21
C ASN A 87 9.86 -15.25 -8.05
N SER A 88 9.72 -14.44 -9.09
CA SER A 88 8.84 -13.27 -9.03
C SER A 88 7.37 -13.71 -9.08
N GLU A 89 6.51 -13.05 -8.31
CA GLU A 89 5.07 -13.25 -8.40
C GLU A 89 4.60 -13.07 -9.85
N ARG A 90 3.83 -14.05 -10.37
CA ARG A 90 3.30 -14.02 -11.75
C ARG A 90 2.47 -12.76 -12.02
N PHE A 91 1.78 -12.27 -10.99
CA PHE A 91 0.99 -11.05 -11.04
C PHE A 91 1.60 -10.03 -10.09
N GLN A 92 2.34 -9.07 -10.63
CA GLN A 92 2.78 -7.92 -9.86
C GLN A 92 1.55 -7.07 -9.53
N SER A 93 1.09 -7.11 -8.28
CA SER A 93 0.10 -6.15 -7.82
C SER A 93 0.74 -4.76 -7.85
N LYS A 94 0.37 -3.94 -8.85
CA LYS A 94 0.73 -2.51 -8.88
C LYS A 94 -0.06 -1.81 -7.78
N PHE A 95 0.35 -2.00 -6.54
CA PHE A 95 -0.25 -1.35 -5.39
C PHE A 95 0.23 0.10 -5.37
N GLN A 96 -0.47 0.98 -6.10
CA GLN A 96 -0.25 2.42 -6.02
C GLN A 96 -0.65 2.89 -4.62
N ARG A 97 0.33 2.97 -3.72
CA ARG A 97 0.14 3.53 -2.38
C ARG A 97 0.02 5.03 -2.50
N THR A 98 -1.17 5.57 -2.25
CA THR A 98 -1.30 6.97 -1.84
C THR A 98 -0.64 7.10 -0.46
N PRO A 99 0.37 7.97 -0.28
CA PRO A 99 0.98 8.18 1.01
C PRO A 99 -0.06 8.81 1.95
N SER A 100 -0.39 8.13 3.05
CA SER A 100 -1.10 8.77 4.14
C SER A 100 -0.08 9.51 5.03
N PRO A 101 -0.34 10.74 5.51
CA PRO A 101 0.44 11.44 6.53
C PRO A 101 0.90 10.59 7.73
N THR A 102 0.14 9.57 8.14
CA THR A 102 0.52 8.62 9.21
C THR A 102 1.49 7.51 8.77
N ARG A 103 1.84 7.42 7.48
CA ARG A 103 2.62 6.32 6.89
C ARG A 103 3.96 6.74 6.34
N TYR A 104 4.35 8.01 6.50
CA TYR A 104 5.78 8.29 6.53
C TYR A 104 6.34 7.44 7.68
N GLU A 105 7.12 6.40 7.36
CA GLU A 105 7.98 5.78 8.34
C GLU A 105 8.94 6.90 8.78
N LEU A 106 8.59 7.61 9.85
CA LEU A 106 9.38 8.72 10.39
C LEU A 106 10.81 8.25 10.73
N MET A 107 11.00 6.93 10.89
CA MET A 107 12.31 6.31 10.93
C MET A 107 12.30 5.00 10.14
N PRO A 108 13.28 4.76 9.25
CA PRO A 108 13.50 3.42 8.72
C PRO A 108 13.74 2.47 9.89
N LYS A 109 13.03 1.33 9.92
CA LYS A 109 13.21 0.30 10.96
C LYS A 109 14.72 0.03 11.10
N PRO A 110 15.31 0.21 12.29
CA PRO A 110 16.74 0.01 12.45
C PRO A 110 17.06 -1.42 12.05
N LYS A 111 17.82 -1.59 10.97
CA LYS A 111 18.37 -2.90 10.62
C LYS A 111 19.13 -3.39 11.84
N LYS A 112 18.93 -4.64 12.25
CA LYS A 112 19.70 -5.24 13.35
C LYS A 112 21.18 -5.04 13.03
N LYS A 113 21.85 -4.14 13.75
CA LYS A 113 23.28 -3.91 13.59
C LYS A 113 23.94 -5.24 13.97
N ARG A 114 24.72 -5.82 13.07
CA ARG A 114 25.63 -6.91 13.45
C ARG A 114 26.48 -6.36 14.60
N GLN A 115 26.55 -7.09 15.71
CA GLN A 115 27.46 -6.74 16.79
C GLN A 115 28.87 -6.84 16.23
N ILE A 116 29.45 -5.70 15.89
CA ILE A 116 30.88 -5.61 15.57
C ILE A 116 31.58 -5.56 16.92
N ALA A 117 32.51 -6.48 17.17
CA ALA A 117 33.38 -6.43 18.33
C ALA A 117 34.15 -5.10 18.29
N ALA A 118 33.96 -4.25 19.30
CA ALA A 118 34.66 -2.98 19.37
C ALA A 118 36.16 -3.27 19.55
N PRO A 119 37.03 -2.79 18.64
CA PRO A 119 38.46 -2.84 18.91
C PRO A 119 38.68 -1.92 20.13
N PHE A 120 39.34 -2.43 21.18
CA PHE A 120 39.68 -1.70 22.42
C PHE A 120 38.63 -1.61 23.53
N ASN A 121 37.49 -2.32 23.45
CA ASN A 121 36.57 -2.53 24.59
C ASN A 121 36.03 -1.23 25.25
N SER A 122 36.14 -0.07 24.60
CA SER A 122 35.62 1.20 25.09
C SER A 122 34.18 1.38 24.61
N LYS A 123 33.26 1.49 25.57
CA LYS A 123 31.85 1.80 25.34
C LYS A 123 31.59 3.18 25.92
N SER A 124 32.04 4.24 25.24
CA SER A 124 31.60 5.58 25.62
C SER A 124 30.11 5.70 25.28
N ILE A 125 29.30 5.85 26.33
CA ILE A 125 27.87 6.12 26.22
C ILE A 125 27.77 7.61 25.92
N TYR A 126 27.34 7.94 24.72
CA TYR A 126 26.96 9.32 24.40
C TYR A 126 25.62 9.60 25.08
N ASP A 127 25.58 10.58 25.98
CA ASP A 127 24.33 11.09 26.52
C ASP A 127 23.53 11.75 25.40
N LEU A 128 22.54 11.02 24.89
CA LEU A 128 21.54 11.54 23.97
C LEU A 128 20.70 12.57 24.74
N LYS A 129 20.86 13.85 24.39
CA LYS A 129 20.00 14.94 24.88
C LYS A 129 18.54 14.52 24.77
N THR A 130 17.83 14.51 25.88
CA THR A 130 16.40 14.18 25.93
C THR A 130 15.64 15.22 25.12
N ASN A 131 15.00 14.78 24.05
CA ASN A 131 14.16 15.61 23.20
C ASN A 131 12.92 16.03 24.00
N ASN A 132 12.67 17.34 24.12
CA ASN A 132 11.46 17.88 24.78
C ASN A 132 10.19 17.70 23.94
N ASN A 133 10.30 17.12 22.73
CA ASN A 133 9.12 16.76 21.95
C ASN A 133 8.34 15.66 22.67
N PRO A 134 7.01 15.80 22.82
CA PRO A 134 6.19 14.75 23.39
C PRO A 134 6.43 13.43 22.64
N GLY A 135 6.74 12.38 23.40
CA GLY A 135 6.94 11.04 22.87
C GLY A 135 5.70 10.50 22.15
N PRO A 136 5.86 9.50 21.27
CA PRO A 136 4.73 8.79 20.69
C PRO A 136 3.92 8.12 21.83
N GLY A 137 2.75 8.69 22.16
CA GLY A 137 1.91 8.27 23.29
C GLY A 137 1.47 9.43 24.21
N THR A 138 2.18 10.56 24.21
CA THR A 138 1.78 11.77 24.95
C THR A 138 0.72 12.61 24.23
N TYR A 139 0.37 12.27 22.99
CA TYR A 139 -0.73 12.90 22.28
C TYR A 139 -2.05 12.30 22.77
N ASN A 140 -2.92 13.12 23.37
CA ASN A 140 -4.28 12.71 23.70
C ASN A 140 -5.09 12.49 22.41
N LEU A 141 -5.05 11.27 21.89
CA LEU A 141 -5.77 10.86 20.68
C LEU A 141 -7.30 10.98 20.83
N GLU A 142 -7.82 10.99 22.06
CA GLU A 142 -9.24 11.18 22.37
C GLU A 142 -9.73 12.60 22.08
N LYS A 143 -8.85 13.61 22.19
CA LYS A 143 -9.17 15.02 21.88
C LYS A 143 -9.08 15.32 20.39
N ILE A 144 -8.42 14.44 19.62
CA ILE A 144 -8.37 14.54 18.18
C ILE A 144 -9.60 13.80 17.67
N SER A 145 -10.60 14.54 17.17
CA SER A 145 -11.73 13.93 16.47
C SER A 145 -11.15 13.02 15.39
N GLN A 146 -11.28 11.70 15.56
CA GLN A 146 -10.72 10.73 14.62
C GLN A 146 -11.18 11.13 13.22
N CYS A 147 -10.23 11.51 12.36
CA CYS A 147 -10.55 11.98 11.01
C CYS A 147 -11.48 10.95 10.38
N ARG A 148 -12.65 11.43 9.94
CA ARG A 148 -13.77 10.58 9.50
C ARG A 148 -13.26 9.59 8.45
N ARG A 149 -13.83 8.38 8.40
CA ARG A 149 -13.49 7.43 7.31
C ARG A 149 -14.06 7.95 5.99
N ILE A 150 -13.39 7.65 4.87
CA ILE A 150 -13.94 7.91 3.53
C ILE A 150 -15.32 7.26 3.44
N LYS A 151 -16.31 8.02 2.96
CA LYS A 151 -17.69 7.54 2.82
C LYS A 151 -17.81 6.61 1.61
N PHE A 152 -18.50 5.49 1.80
CA PHE A 152 -18.82 4.54 0.73
C PHE A 152 -20.31 4.27 0.70
N PHE A 153 -20.84 4.10 -0.50
CA PHE A 153 -22.17 3.55 -0.73
C PHE A 153 -22.03 2.04 -0.94
N SER A 154 -22.68 1.26 -0.09
CA SER A 154 -22.67 -0.20 -0.19
C SER A 154 -23.82 -0.66 -1.07
N ASN A 155 -23.55 -0.92 -2.34
CA ASN A 155 -24.44 -1.67 -3.21
C ASN A 155 -23.99 -3.12 -3.22
N PHE A 156 -24.80 -4.00 -2.63
CA PHE A 156 -24.67 -5.47 -2.61
C PHE A 156 -23.54 -6.02 -3.51
N GLY A 157 -22.33 -6.15 -2.96
CA GLY A 157 -21.16 -6.75 -3.61
C GLY A 157 -20.02 -5.80 -3.97
N HIS A 158 -20.29 -4.53 -4.31
CA HIS A 158 -19.24 -3.57 -4.72
C HIS A 158 -19.42 -2.19 -4.09
N PRO A 159 -18.70 -1.90 -2.98
CA PRO A 159 -18.76 -0.58 -2.37
C PRO A 159 -18.20 0.46 -3.34
N LYS A 160 -18.98 1.52 -3.60
CA LYS A 160 -18.55 2.67 -4.42
C LYS A 160 -18.22 3.82 -3.49
N MET A 161 -17.07 4.45 -3.72
CA MET A 161 -16.65 5.64 -2.99
C MET A 161 -17.61 6.79 -3.31
N ILE A 162 -18.13 7.46 -2.28
CA ILE A 162 -18.94 8.68 -2.46
C ILE A 162 -17.95 9.84 -2.65
N PRO A 163 -17.98 10.55 -3.78
CA PRO A 163 -17.10 11.69 -3.99
C PRO A 163 -17.54 12.87 -3.09
N CYS A 164 -16.57 13.59 -2.55
CA CYS A 164 -16.76 14.81 -1.76
C CYS A 164 -17.36 15.92 -2.64
N VAL A 165 -16.89 16.01 -3.89
CA VAL A 165 -17.41 16.94 -4.90
C VAL A 165 -18.05 16.13 -6.02
N GLN A 166 -19.33 16.39 -6.29
CA GLN A 166 -20.03 15.77 -7.41
C GLN A 166 -19.60 16.44 -8.73
N THR A 167 -19.38 15.64 -9.76
CA THR A 167 -19.08 16.17 -11.10
C THR A 167 -20.34 16.11 -11.93
N TYR A 168 -20.78 17.24 -12.45
CA TYR A 168 -21.91 17.32 -13.38
C TYR A 168 -21.40 17.71 -14.77
N CYS A 169 -22.08 17.19 -15.79
CA CYS A 169 -21.66 17.31 -17.17
C CYS A 169 -22.61 18.24 -17.91
N GLN A 170 -22.12 19.42 -18.29
CA GLN A 170 -22.90 20.37 -19.07
C GLN A 170 -22.03 20.96 -20.21
N PRO A 171 -22.56 21.03 -21.45
CA PRO A 171 -21.81 21.57 -22.59
C PRO A 171 -21.40 23.03 -22.43
N THR A 172 -22.29 23.84 -21.85
CA THR A 172 -22.08 25.26 -21.56
C THR A 172 -22.51 25.51 -20.12
N PRO A 173 -21.65 26.11 -19.27
CA PRO A 173 -22.00 26.38 -17.88
C PRO A 173 -23.10 27.44 -17.85
N SER A 174 -24.27 27.08 -17.34
CA SER A 174 -25.42 27.99 -17.18
C SER A 174 -25.79 28.24 -15.73
N ASP A 175 -25.04 27.67 -14.78
CA ASP A 175 -25.41 27.70 -13.38
C ASP A 175 -25.07 29.08 -12.78
N VAL A 176 -26.13 29.81 -12.42
CA VAL A 176 -26.05 31.17 -11.89
C VAL A 176 -26.25 31.16 -10.38
N CYS A 177 -25.38 31.87 -9.66
CA CYS A 177 -25.50 32.00 -8.21
C CYS A 177 -26.73 32.81 -7.81
N HIS A 178 -27.48 32.35 -6.81
CA HIS A 178 -28.67 33.03 -6.32
C HIS A 178 -28.37 34.39 -5.67
N LYS A 179 -27.22 34.54 -5.00
CA LYS A 179 -26.85 35.77 -4.27
C LYS A 179 -26.16 36.80 -5.17
N CYS A 180 -25.05 36.45 -5.82
CA CYS A 180 -24.30 37.40 -6.66
C CYS A 180 -24.77 37.47 -8.12
N LYS A 181 -25.59 36.52 -8.59
CA LYS A 181 -26.09 36.42 -9.98
C LYS A 181 -25.00 36.24 -11.05
N ASP A 182 -23.78 35.91 -10.64
CA ASP A 182 -22.71 35.53 -11.56
C ASP A 182 -22.74 34.03 -11.88
N ILE A 183 -22.16 33.66 -13.01
CA ILE A 183 -21.97 32.27 -13.42
C ILE A 183 -20.93 31.61 -12.51
N CYS A 184 -21.28 30.44 -11.97
CA CYS A 184 -20.38 29.66 -11.11
C CYS A 184 -19.29 29.00 -11.97
N THR A 185 -18.02 29.38 -11.78
CA THR A 185 -16.89 28.85 -12.58
C THR A 185 -16.05 27.79 -11.87
N LYS A 186 -16.13 27.70 -10.55
CA LYS A 186 -15.28 26.82 -9.71
C LYS A 186 -16.12 25.73 -9.04
N ASP A 187 -15.73 25.28 -7.86
CA ASP A 187 -16.61 24.49 -7.02
C ASP A 187 -17.71 25.41 -6.47
N TYR A 188 -18.94 24.94 -6.55
CA TYR A 188 -20.12 25.63 -6.03
C TYR A 188 -21.02 24.65 -5.29
N TRP A 189 -22.08 25.17 -4.66
CA TRP A 189 -23.03 24.40 -3.88
C TRP A 189 -24.39 24.46 -4.53
N HIS A 190 -25.11 23.35 -4.50
CA HIS A 190 -26.47 23.28 -4.98
C HIS A 190 -27.39 22.65 -3.94
N ASN A 191 -28.63 23.14 -3.85
CA ASN A 191 -29.71 22.45 -3.17
C ASN A 191 -30.64 21.85 -4.22
N ASN A 192 -30.62 20.52 -4.35
CA ASN A 192 -31.45 19.75 -5.28
C ASN A 192 -31.45 20.26 -6.74
N PHE A 193 -30.37 20.92 -7.17
CA PHE A 193 -30.24 21.55 -8.51
C PHE A 193 -31.25 22.67 -8.80
N ALA A 194 -31.91 23.21 -7.77
CA ALA A 194 -32.84 24.33 -7.90
C ALA A 194 -32.17 25.68 -7.59
N THR A 195 -31.35 25.71 -6.54
CA THR A 195 -30.62 26.91 -6.13
C THR A 195 -29.12 26.63 -6.10
N PHE A 196 -28.33 27.61 -6.55
CA PHE A 196 -26.88 27.53 -6.63
C PHE A 196 -26.23 28.66 -5.85
N LEU A 197 -25.14 28.33 -5.15
CA LEU A 197 -24.32 29.28 -4.39
C LEU A 197 -22.86 29.12 -4.78
N CYS A 198 -22.22 30.22 -5.20
CA CYS A 198 -20.80 30.23 -5.47
C CYS A 198 -20.00 30.07 -4.16
N HIS A 199 -18.72 29.76 -4.26
CA HIS A 199 -17.87 29.54 -3.09
C HIS A 199 -17.81 30.73 -2.12
N LEU A 200 -17.78 31.96 -2.63
CA LEU A 200 -17.70 33.15 -1.79
C LEU A 200 -19.01 33.36 -1.03
N CYS A 201 -20.14 33.37 -1.76
CA CYS A 201 -21.46 33.52 -1.15
C CYS A 201 -21.79 32.37 -0.19
N TRP A 202 -21.32 31.15 -0.46
CA TRP A 202 -21.46 30.01 0.46
C TRP A 202 -20.79 30.28 1.81
N MET A 203 -19.56 30.77 1.78
CA MET A 203 -18.80 31.08 3.00
C MET A 203 -19.43 32.23 3.78
N GLU A 204 -19.92 33.26 3.08
CA GLU A 204 -20.68 34.35 3.68
C GLU A 204 -21.94 33.82 4.38
N GLU A 205 -22.78 33.04 3.69
CA GLU A 205 -24.01 32.47 4.28
C GLU A 205 -23.73 31.56 5.48
N LYS A 206 -22.61 30.81 5.48
CA LYS A 206 -22.19 29.99 6.64
C LYS A 206 -21.99 30.86 7.89
N THR A 207 -21.58 32.12 7.70
CA THR A 207 -21.35 33.08 8.79
C THR A 207 -22.56 33.95 9.11
N THR A 208 -23.26 34.48 8.10
CA THR A 208 -24.30 35.50 8.27
C THR A 208 -25.72 34.93 8.34
N GLN A 209 -25.99 33.80 7.68
CA GLN A 209 -27.29 33.11 7.64
C GLN A 209 -28.46 34.03 7.21
N GLU A 210 -28.23 34.90 6.22
CA GLU A 210 -29.20 35.90 5.77
C GLU A 210 -30.32 35.28 4.90
N ILE A 211 -29.93 34.37 3.99
CA ILE A 211 -30.84 33.82 2.98
C ILE A 211 -31.26 32.40 3.37
N HIS A 212 -30.32 31.60 3.87
CA HIS A 212 -30.55 30.20 4.18
C HIS A 212 -30.33 29.90 5.66
N THR A 213 -31.24 29.11 6.24
CA THR A 213 -31.05 28.61 7.59
C THR A 213 -29.95 27.54 7.65
N LEU A 214 -29.34 27.34 8.82
CA LEU A 214 -28.33 26.30 9.05
C LEU A 214 -28.80 24.88 8.69
N LYS A 215 -30.11 24.61 8.75
CA LYS A 215 -30.67 23.32 8.37
C LYS A 215 -30.62 23.13 6.86
N GLU A 216 -31.06 24.13 6.10
CA GLU A 216 -30.97 24.13 4.65
C GLU A 216 -29.52 24.04 4.18
N LEU A 217 -28.61 24.82 4.78
CA LEU A 217 -27.18 24.77 4.45
C LEU A 217 -26.56 23.37 4.64
N LYS A 218 -27.10 22.52 5.52
CA LYS A 218 -26.61 21.13 5.64
C LYS A 218 -27.02 20.22 4.48
N GLU A 219 -28.07 20.58 3.75
CA GLU A 219 -28.59 19.81 2.63
C GLU A 219 -27.86 20.10 1.32
N PHE A 220 -27.23 21.27 1.21
CA PHE A 220 -26.45 21.64 0.03
C PHE A 220 -25.30 20.68 -0.20
N LYS A 221 -25.13 20.30 -1.46
CA LYS A 221 -24.05 19.42 -1.91
C LYS A 221 -23.08 20.22 -2.75
N LYS A 222 -21.80 19.90 -2.62
CA LYS A 222 -20.73 20.53 -3.38
C LYS A 222 -20.63 19.88 -4.76
N ILE A 223 -20.59 20.70 -5.80
CA ILE A 223 -20.59 20.29 -7.20
C ILE A 223 -19.52 21.04 -7.99
N ARG A 224 -19.14 20.48 -9.14
CA ARG A 224 -18.16 21.01 -10.08
C ARG A 224 -18.51 20.58 -11.50
N ASP A 225 -18.17 21.45 -12.46
CA ASP A 225 -18.27 21.18 -13.88
C ASP A 225 -17.36 20.04 -14.36
N CYS A 226 -17.72 19.44 -15.49
CA CYS A 226 -16.96 18.39 -16.16
C CYS A 226 -15.73 18.89 -16.93
N SER A 227 -15.48 20.19 -16.99
CA SER A 227 -14.43 20.84 -17.80
C SER A 227 -13.03 20.27 -17.59
N TYR A 228 -12.72 19.78 -16.39
CA TYR A 228 -11.43 19.16 -16.09
C TYR A 228 -11.32 17.69 -16.54
N VAL A 229 -12.44 17.02 -16.81
CA VAL A 229 -12.48 15.61 -17.24
C VAL A 229 -12.49 15.52 -18.76
N HIS A 230 -13.28 16.39 -19.41
CA HIS A 230 -13.46 16.42 -20.85
C HIS A 230 -13.82 17.83 -21.33
N SER A 231 -13.53 18.10 -22.60
CA SER A 231 -13.89 19.33 -23.30
C SER A 231 -15.13 19.09 -24.16
N HIS A 232 -16.05 20.05 -24.18
CA HIS A 232 -17.23 20.03 -25.04
C HIS A 232 -17.06 20.86 -26.33
N GLU A 233 -16.13 21.82 -26.36
CA GLU A 233 -15.92 22.73 -27.50
C GLU A 233 -17.23 23.39 -28.01
N GLY A 234 -18.19 23.64 -27.11
CA GLY A 234 -19.51 24.20 -27.46
C GLY A 234 -20.50 23.21 -28.08
N THR A 235 -20.16 21.91 -28.14
CA THR A 235 -21.01 20.84 -28.67
C THR A 235 -21.45 19.87 -27.57
N SER A 236 -22.47 19.06 -27.86
CA SER A 236 -22.92 17.99 -26.95
C SER A 236 -21.86 16.86 -26.80
N VAL A 237 -20.94 16.75 -27.76
CA VAL A 237 -19.91 15.70 -27.77
C VAL A 237 -18.79 16.05 -26.80
N ALA A 238 -18.33 15.06 -26.02
CA ALA A 238 -17.30 15.24 -25.00
C ALA A 238 -15.97 14.58 -25.41
N ASN A 239 -14.95 15.41 -25.63
CA ASN A 239 -13.58 14.98 -25.88
C ASN A 239 -12.84 14.77 -24.55
N ARG A 240 -12.51 13.51 -24.24
CA ARG A 240 -11.96 13.14 -22.93
C ARG A 240 -10.51 13.60 -22.77
N ILE A 241 -10.26 14.53 -21.85
CA ILE A 241 -8.92 15.03 -21.50
C ILE A 241 -8.24 14.05 -20.52
N MET A 242 -8.98 13.57 -19.51
CA MET A 242 -8.43 12.69 -18.48
C MET A 242 -8.86 11.22 -18.64
N THR A 243 -7.90 10.31 -18.50
CA THR A 243 -8.20 8.86 -18.44
C THR A 243 -8.99 8.51 -17.18
N LYS A 244 -9.77 7.42 -17.24
CA LYS A 244 -10.61 6.95 -16.11
C LYS A 244 -9.80 6.70 -14.83
N SER A 245 -8.59 6.18 -14.96
CA SER A 245 -7.71 5.91 -13.82
C SER A 245 -7.26 7.20 -13.12
N MET A 246 -6.96 8.25 -13.88
CA MET A 246 -6.58 9.55 -13.33
C MET A 246 -7.75 10.24 -12.63
N VAL A 247 -8.95 10.18 -13.20
CA VAL A 247 -10.17 10.71 -12.56
C VAL A 247 -10.41 10.02 -11.21
N LEU A 248 -10.34 8.68 -11.18
CA LEU A 248 -10.49 7.91 -9.93
C LEU A 248 -9.39 8.23 -8.92
N LYS A 249 -8.14 8.39 -9.36
CA LYS A 249 -7.03 8.77 -8.49
C LYS A 249 -7.26 10.16 -7.88
N ARG A 250 -7.74 11.12 -8.68
CA ARG A 250 -8.08 12.47 -8.22
C ARG A 250 -9.21 12.44 -7.20
N GLN A 251 -10.32 11.76 -7.49
CA GLN A 251 -11.45 11.60 -6.55
C GLN A 251 -11.00 10.99 -5.21
N ARG A 252 -10.12 9.99 -5.24
CA ARG A 252 -9.55 9.38 -4.02
C ARG A 252 -8.72 10.38 -3.21
N LEU A 253 -7.90 11.20 -3.87
CA LEU A 253 -7.09 12.21 -3.21
C LEU A 253 -7.94 13.33 -2.62
N GLU A 254 -8.92 13.84 -3.37
CA GLU A 254 -9.85 14.87 -2.90
C GLU A 254 -10.62 14.38 -1.67
N ASN A 255 -11.19 13.16 -1.74
CA ASN A 255 -11.88 12.54 -0.61
C ASN A 255 -10.97 12.30 0.59
N TYR A 256 -9.70 11.99 0.35
CA TYR A 256 -8.74 11.78 1.41
C TYR A 256 -8.40 13.10 2.11
N LEU A 257 -8.20 14.19 1.36
CA LEU A 257 -7.89 15.51 1.89
C LEU A 257 -9.09 16.12 2.64
N ASP A 258 -10.30 15.89 2.15
CA ASP A 258 -11.55 16.33 2.80
C ASP A 258 -11.67 15.83 4.25
N LEU A 259 -11.15 14.63 4.54
CA LEU A 259 -11.14 14.10 5.91
C LEU A 259 -10.35 14.95 6.89
N TYR A 260 -9.32 15.66 6.43
CA TYR A 260 -8.47 16.48 7.28
C TYR A 260 -8.95 17.92 7.30
N ILE A 261 -9.38 18.46 6.16
CA ILE A 261 -9.87 19.84 6.07
C ILE A 261 -11.15 20.00 6.87
N SER A 262 -12.10 19.06 6.76
CA SER A 262 -13.37 19.10 7.51
C SER A 262 -13.25 18.86 9.02
N CYS A 263 -12.05 18.55 9.55
CA CYS A 263 -11.82 18.44 10.99
C CYS A 263 -11.42 19.77 11.65
N PHE A 264 -11.05 20.78 10.86
CA PHE A 264 -10.70 22.11 11.36
C PHE A 264 -11.86 23.12 11.28
N ASP A 265 -12.92 22.76 10.55
CA ASP A 265 -14.18 23.50 10.39
C ASP A 265 -15.23 23.09 11.44
#